data_AF-A0A0S4TE26-F1
#
_entry.id   AF-A0A0S4TE26-F1
#
_cell.length_a   1.000
_cell.length_b   1.000
_cell.length_c   1.000
_cell.angle_alpha   90.00
_cell.angle_beta   90.00
_cell.angle_gamma   90.00
#
_symmetry.space_group_name_H-M   'P 1'
#
loop_
_entity.id
_entity.type
_entity.pdbx_description
1 polymer ?
#
loop_
_entity_poly.entity_id
_entity_poly.type
_entity_poly.pdbx_seq_one_letter_code
_entity_poly.pdbx_strand_id
1 'polypeptide(L)'
;MNIFPGIDITVKPKADALFPSVSGASILAKVKRDDFLSNWWTQASVESCDFNGNKISNYEQGSGYPGDPKTKEFLRRVFDPVFGFPNIVRFSWSTASEIIEKDGYSVNWGELELNNNQQKINFNRPQQNGKLFSSNFALNEDMH
;
A
#
# COMPACT_ATOMS: atom_id res chain seq x y z
N MET A 1 0.99 28.60 15.64
CA MET A 1 1.85 28.19 14.50
C MET A 1 1.80 29.27 13.45
N ASN A 2 2.89 30.00 13.25
CA ASN A 2 3.07 30.89 12.11
C ASN A 2 4.31 30.37 11.34
N ILE A 3 4.11 29.35 10.51
CA ILE A 3 5.22 28.61 9.87
C ILE A 3 5.93 29.49 8.84
N PHE A 4 5.21 30.46 8.25
CA PHE A 4 5.71 31.35 7.21
C PHE A 4 5.36 32.81 7.55
N PRO A 5 6.05 33.43 8.52
CA PRO A 5 5.82 34.83 8.86
C PRO A 5 6.19 35.72 7.66
N GLY A 6 5.34 36.69 7.34
CA GLY A 6 5.57 37.66 6.26
C GLY A 6 5.09 37.24 4.86
N ILE A 7 4.47 36.06 4.73
CA ILE A 7 3.83 35.61 3.48
C ILE A 7 2.31 35.54 3.70
N ASP A 8 1.54 36.14 2.80
CA ASP A 8 0.08 35.99 2.81
C ASP A 8 -0.32 34.61 2.25
N ILE A 9 -0.85 33.74 3.11
CA ILE A 9 -1.24 32.38 2.76
C ILE A 9 -2.76 32.28 2.68
N THR A 10 -3.25 32.07 1.46
CA THR A 10 -4.67 31.83 1.19
C THR A 10 -4.89 30.40 0.72
N VAL A 11 -5.76 29.66 1.41
CA VAL A 11 -6.22 28.32 1.01
C VAL A 11 -7.68 28.39 0.59
N LYS A 12 -7.99 28.00 -0.65
CA LYS A 12 -9.36 27.96 -1.17
C LYS A 12 -9.68 26.61 -1.81
N PRO A 13 -10.92 26.10 -1.68
CA PRO A 13 -11.38 24.97 -2.47
C PRO A 13 -11.36 25.35 -3.97
N LYS A 14 -10.98 24.39 -4.83
CA LYS A 14 -10.87 24.57 -6.29
C LYS A 14 -9.94 25.71 -6.70
N ALA A 15 -8.86 25.96 -5.94
CA ALA A 15 -7.90 27.04 -6.22
C ALA A 15 -7.27 26.93 -7.63
N ASP A 16 -7.13 25.72 -8.17
CA ASP A 16 -6.64 25.46 -9.52
C ASP A 16 -7.56 25.98 -10.63
N ALA A 17 -8.85 26.19 -10.34
CA ALA A 17 -9.79 26.85 -11.25
C ALA A 17 -9.85 28.37 -11.04
N LEU A 18 -9.44 28.86 -9.87
CA LEU A 18 -9.53 30.27 -9.49
C LEU A 18 -8.26 31.06 -9.78
N PHE A 19 -7.09 30.40 -9.73
CA PHE A 19 -5.78 31.05 -9.85
C PHE A 19 -4.94 30.35 -10.94
N PRO A 20 -4.54 31.05 -12.02
CA PRO A 20 -3.74 30.46 -13.09
C PRO A 20 -2.42 29.84 -12.62
N SER A 21 -1.76 30.42 -11.61
CA SER A 21 -0.53 29.89 -11.02
C SER A 21 -0.75 28.50 -10.37
N VAL A 22 -1.85 28.32 -9.65
CA VAL A 22 -2.22 27.04 -9.03
C VAL A 22 -2.66 26.03 -10.11
N SER A 23 -3.32 26.51 -11.17
CA SER A 23 -3.65 25.68 -12.35
C SER A 23 -2.41 25.08 -13.00
N GLY A 24 -1.40 25.91 -13.26
CA GLY A 24 -0.11 25.48 -13.79
C GLY A 24 0.58 24.46 -12.88
N ALA A 25 0.61 24.71 -11.56
CA ALA A 25 1.14 23.75 -10.59
C ALA A 25 0.39 22.40 -10.62
N SER A 26 -0.93 22.43 -10.77
CA SER A 26 -1.79 21.25 -10.88
C SER A 26 -1.49 20.43 -12.13
N ILE A 27 -1.22 21.06 -13.27
CA ILE A 27 -0.81 20.39 -14.51
C ILE A 27 0.55 19.72 -14.31
N LEU A 28 1.54 20.46 -13.81
CA LEU A 28 2.89 19.93 -13.58
C LEU A 28 2.88 18.74 -12.63
N ALA A 29 2.13 18.82 -11.55
CA ALA A 29 1.99 17.73 -10.59
C ALA A 29 1.41 16.46 -11.22
N LYS A 30 0.36 16.59 -12.05
CA LYS A 30 -0.26 15.45 -12.75
C LYS A 30 0.70 14.84 -13.77
N VAL A 31 1.32 15.67 -14.63
CA VAL A 31 2.26 15.18 -15.66
C VAL A 31 3.42 14.43 -15.03
N LYS A 32 4.02 14.97 -13.95
CA LYS A 32 5.12 14.31 -13.25
C LYS A 32 4.70 13.02 -12.55
N ARG A 33 3.49 12.98 -11.98
CA ARG A 33 2.94 11.75 -11.40
C ARG A 33 2.77 10.68 -12.47
N ASP A 34 2.22 11.03 -13.63
CA ASP A 34 1.91 10.08 -14.70
C ASP A 34 3.21 9.54 -15.33
N ASP A 35 4.20 10.40 -15.54
CA ASP A 35 5.55 10.05 -16.00
C ASP A 35 6.30 9.14 -15.01
N PHE A 36 6.14 9.38 -13.71
CA PHE A 36 6.72 8.51 -12.70
C PHE A 36 6.07 7.13 -12.67
N LEU A 37 4.74 7.09 -12.74
CA LEU A 37 3.97 5.83 -12.70
C LEU A 37 4.21 4.98 -13.96
N SER A 38 4.32 5.59 -15.14
CA SER A 38 4.56 4.86 -16.40
C SER A 38 5.92 4.14 -16.40
N ASN A 39 6.92 4.73 -15.73
CA ASN A 39 8.27 4.20 -15.71
C ASN A 39 8.59 3.37 -14.45
N TRP A 40 7.68 3.31 -13.47
CA TRP A 40 7.93 2.69 -12.17
C TRP A 40 8.40 1.23 -12.28
N TRP A 41 7.72 0.43 -13.10
CA TRP A 41 8.02 -1.00 -13.23
C TRP A 41 9.29 -1.29 -14.03
N THR A 42 9.72 -0.36 -14.87
CA THR A 42 10.93 -0.49 -15.71
C THR A 42 12.19 -0.01 -14.97
N GLN A 43 12.05 0.92 -14.03
CA GLN A 43 13.17 1.50 -13.26
C GLN A 43 13.58 0.64 -12.06
N ALA A 44 12.75 -0.30 -11.61
CA ALA A 44 13.09 -1.18 -10.51
C ALA A 44 14.27 -2.09 -10.91
N SER A 45 15.40 -1.97 -10.21
CA SER A 45 16.61 -2.80 -10.42
C SER A 45 16.37 -4.31 -10.17
N VAL A 46 15.20 -4.66 -9.66
CA VAL A 46 14.74 -6.03 -9.43
C VAL A 46 13.43 -6.18 -10.22
N GLU A 47 13.39 -7.15 -11.14
CA GLU A 47 12.15 -7.52 -11.80
C GLU A 47 11.13 -7.91 -10.73
N SER A 48 10.05 -7.12 -10.62
CA SER A 48 9.00 -7.38 -9.65
C SER A 48 8.07 -8.45 -10.21
N CYS A 49 8.04 -9.61 -9.56
CA CYS A 49 7.15 -10.71 -9.91
C CYS A 49 6.02 -10.86 -8.88
N ASP A 50 4.88 -11.39 -9.32
CA ASP A 50 3.82 -11.84 -8.42
C ASP A 50 4.23 -13.11 -7.66
N PHE A 51 3.35 -13.59 -6.77
CA PHE A 51 3.55 -14.83 -6.01
C PHE A 51 3.80 -16.06 -6.90
N ASN A 52 3.33 -16.04 -8.16
CA ASN A 52 3.48 -17.12 -9.12
C ASN A 52 4.72 -16.97 -10.03
N GLY A 53 5.54 -15.93 -9.82
CA GLY A 53 6.74 -15.66 -10.63
C GLY A 53 6.49 -14.91 -11.95
N ASN A 54 5.29 -14.38 -12.18
CA ASN A 54 4.96 -13.59 -13.37
C ASN A 54 5.38 -12.14 -13.19
N LYS A 55 5.94 -11.51 -14.23
CA LYS A 55 6.32 -10.09 -14.19
C LYS A 55 5.09 -9.19 -13.99
N ILE A 56 5.11 -8.38 -12.94
CA ILE A 56 4.01 -7.45 -12.61
C ILE A 56 3.83 -6.38 -13.69
N SER A 57 4.91 -6.01 -14.39
CA SER A 57 4.90 -5.07 -15.52
C SER A 57 3.97 -5.47 -16.66
N ASN A 58 3.56 -6.75 -16.72
CA ASN A 58 2.68 -7.27 -17.75
C ASN A 58 1.19 -7.06 -17.43
N TYR A 59 0.87 -6.54 -16.23
CA TYR A 59 -0.51 -6.36 -15.80
C TYR A 59 -1.02 -4.95 -16.06
N GLU A 60 -2.30 -4.87 -16.42
CA GLU A 60 -3.01 -3.59 -16.46
C GLU A 60 -3.29 -3.10 -15.04
N GLN A 61 -2.59 -2.06 -14.61
CA GLN A 61 -2.78 -1.46 -13.28
C GLN A 61 -4.09 -0.65 -13.16
N GLY A 62 -4.67 -0.23 -14.28
CA GLY A 62 -5.80 0.69 -14.31
C GLY A 62 -5.40 2.11 -13.89
N SER A 63 -6.38 2.87 -13.38
CA SER A 63 -6.26 4.28 -13.01
C SER A 63 -5.53 4.52 -11.68
N GLY A 64 -5.40 3.50 -10.83
CA GLY A 64 -4.88 3.61 -9.47
C GLY A 64 -5.88 4.12 -8.44
N TYR A 65 -7.17 4.27 -8.78
CA TYR A 65 -8.21 4.68 -7.83
C TYR A 65 -8.99 3.50 -7.26
N PRO A 66 -9.48 3.57 -6.01
CA PRO A 66 -10.25 2.47 -5.39
C PRO A 66 -11.56 2.16 -6.12
N GLY A 67 -12.11 3.08 -6.90
CA GLY A 67 -13.35 2.88 -7.64
C GLY A 67 -13.19 2.10 -8.95
N ASP A 68 -11.97 1.96 -9.45
CA ASP A 68 -11.71 1.36 -10.76
C ASP A 68 -11.60 -0.18 -10.67
N PRO A 69 -12.45 -0.93 -11.38
CA PRO A 69 -12.39 -2.39 -11.40
C PRO A 69 -11.02 -2.95 -11.79
N LYS A 70 -10.33 -2.34 -12.75
CA LYS A 70 -8.99 -2.79 -13.19
C LYS A 70 -7.96 -2.65 -12.08
N THR A 71 -8.02 -1.53 -11.35
CA THR A 71 -7.14 -1.30 -10.19
C THR A 71 -7.37 -2.34 -9.10
N LYS A 72 -8.64 -2.69 -8.81
CA LYS A 72 -8.95 -3.73 -7.82
C LYS A 72 -8.45 -5.11 -8.24
N GLU A 73 -8.59 -5.45 -9.53
CA GLU A 73 -8.09 -6.72 -10.07
C GLU A 73 -6.56 -6.79 -9.99
N PHE A 74 -5.88 -5.70 -10.40
CA PHE A 74 -4.44 -5.57 -10.29
C PHE A 74 -3.97 -5.82 -8.86
N LEU A 75 -4.58 -5.14 -7.87
CA LEU A 75 -4.21 -5.31 -6.46
C LEU A 75 -4.34 -6.77 -6.03
N ARG A 76 -5.47 -7.42 -6.30
CA ARG A 76 -5.65 -8.84 -5.95
C ARG A 76 -4.62 -9.75 -6.61
N ARG A 77 -4.21 -9.44 -7.84
CA ARG A 77 -3.25 -10.25 -8.59
C ARG A 77 -1.83 -10.14 -8.06
N VAL A 78 -1.42 -8.95 -7.63
CA VAL A 78 -0.05 -8.69 -7.14
C VAL A 78 0.10 -8.90 -5.63
N PHE A 79 -0.96 -9.35 -4.96
CA PHE A 79 -0.95 -9.60 -3.53
C PHE A 79 -0.21 -10.90 -3.20
N ASP A 80 0.72 -10.80 -2.26
CA ASP A 80 1.45 -11.90 -1.65
C ASP A 80 0.90 -12.13 -0.21
N PRO A 81 0.46 -13.34 0.16
CA PRO A 81 -0.12 -13.60 1.48
C PRO A 81 0.82 -13.34 2.67
N VAL A 82 2.15 -13.37 2.45
CA VAL A 82 3.19 -13.16 3.48
C VAL A 82 3.67 -11.71 3.46
N PHE A 83 4.06 -11.20 2.28
CA PHE A 83 4.69 -9.88 2.14
C PHE A 83 3.72 -8.74 1.84
N GLY A 84 2.48 -9.05 1.45
CA GLY A 84 1.47 -8.08 1.10
C GLY A 84 1.60 -7.56 -0.32
N PHE A 85 1.92 -6.28 -0.50
CA PHE A 85 1.95 -5.63 -1.81
C PHE A 85 3.33 -5.06 -2.16
N PRO A 86 3.61 -4.86 -3.47
CA PRO A 86 4.75 -4.05 -3.89
C PRO A 86 4.67 -2.61 -3.35
N ASN A 87 5.82 -1.97 -3.16
CA ASN A 87 5.95 -0.64 -2.51
C ASN A 87 5.16 0.50 -3.17
N ILE A 88 4.70 0.35 -4.42
CA ILE A 88 3.83 1.33 -5.08
C ILE A 88 2.42 1.39 -4.47
N VAL A 89 2.00 0.31 -3.81
CA VAL A 89 0.66 0.19 -3.23
C VAL A 89 0.65 0.87 -1.85
N ARG A 90 -0.40 1.68 -1.63
CA ARG A 90 -0.61 2.36 -0.35
C ARG A 90 -1.33 1.42 0.61
N PHE A 91 -0.60 0.81 1.55
CA PHE A 91 -1.16 -0.09 2.57
C PHE A 91 -2.25 0.56 3.45
N SER A 92 -2.24 1.89 3.57
CA SER A 92 -3.24 2.63 4.34
C SER A 92 -4.57 2.86 3.62
N TRP A 93 -4.73 2.37 2.38
CA TRP A 93 -5.99 2.46 1.65
C TRP A 93 -6.91 1.30 2.04
N SER A 94 -8.19 1.59 2.24
CA SER A 94 -9.18 0.59 2.68
C SER A 94 -9.20 -0.65 1.79
N THR A 95 -9.15 -0.48 0.46
CA THR A 95 -9.11 -1.60 -0.49
C THR A 95 -7.88 -2.50 -0.30
N ALA A 96 -6.72 -1.93 0.04
CA ALA A 96 -5.52 -2.72 0.31
C ALA A 96 -5.64 -3.42 1.67
N SER A 97 -6.12 -2.72 2.70
CA SER A 97 -6.35 -3.28 4.04
C SER A 97 -7.34 -4.45 4.00
N GLU A 98 -8.46 -4.32 3.27
CA GLU A 98 -9.46 -5.38 3.10
C GLU A 98 -8.87 -6.65 2.46
N ILE A 99 -7.99 -6.51 1.46
CA ILE A 99 -7.33 -7.66 0.83
C ILE A 99 -6.36 -8.32 1.81
N ILE A 100 -5.56 -7.54 2.54
CA ILE A 100 -4.61 -8.06 3.55
C ILE A 100 -5.36 -8.84 4.65
N GLU A 101 -6.46 -8.29 5.16
CA GLU A 101 -7.24 -8.93 6.24
C GLU A 101 -7.92 -10.23 5.79
N LYS A 102 -8.36 -10.27 4.52
CA LYS A 102 -9.11 -11.41 3.99
C LYS A 102 -8.20 -12.54 3.52
N ASP A 103 -7.16 -12.20 2.76
CA ASP A 103 -6.37 -13.15 1.97
C ASP A 103 -4.92 -13.29 2.52
N GLY A 104 -4.50 -12.42 3.45
CA GLY A 104 -3.17 -12.44 4.06
C GLY A 104 -3.08 -13.24 5.35
N TYR A 105 -1.84 -13.57 5.75
CA TYR A 105 -1.60 -14.16 7.06
C TYR A 105 -1.74 -13.13 8.18
N SER A 106 -2.25 -13.57 9.33
CA SER A 106 -2.38 -12.71 10.51
C SER A 106 -1.00 -12.32 11.05
N VAL A 107 -0.70 -11.03 11.04
CA VAL A 107 0.52 -10.47 11.62
C VAL A 107 0.17 -9.82 12.95
N ASN A 108 0.92 -10.16 14.00
CA ASN A 108 0.88 -9.42 15.25
C ASN A 108 2.15 -8.60 15.42
N TRP A 109 1.97 -7.29 15.51
CA TRP A 109 3.08 -6.34 15.64
C TRP A 109 3.53 -6.09 17.09
N GLY A 110 2.97 -6.81 18.07
CA GLY A 110 3.11 -6.50 19.50
C GLY A 110 2.37 -5.23 19.91
N GLU A 111 2.16 -5.04 21.21
CA GLU A 111 1.69 -3.76 21.75
C GLU A 111 2.89 -2.81 21.83
N LEU A 112 2.98 -1.87 20.90
CA LEU A 112 3.77 -0.66 21.13
C LEU A 112 2.91 0.25 22.01
N GLU A 113 3.36 0.50 23.23
CA GLU A 113 2.83 1.51 24.16
C GLU A 113 2.86 2.90 23.47
N LEU A 114 1.81 3.24 22.72
CA LEU A 114 1.69 4.51 22.00
C LEU A 114 0.86 5.49 22.84
N ASN A 115 1.53 6.49 23.40
CA ASN A 115 0.91 7.63 24.07
C ASN A 115 0.07 8.47 23.07
N ASN A 116 -1.23 8.17 23.02
CA ASN A 116 -2.42 8.98 22.70
C ASN A 116 -2.30 10.35 21.99
N ASN A 117 -1.53 10.54 20.92
CA ASN A 117 -1.74 11.71 20.05
C ASN A 117 -1.36 11.59 18.55
N GLN A 118 -1.14 10.38 18.02
CA GLN A 118 -1.00 10.16 16.57
C GLN A 118 -1.72 8.87 16.16
N GLN A 119 -3.01 8.95 15.85
CA GLN A 119 -3.74 7.80 15.27
C GLN A 119 -3.48 7.70 13.76
N LYS A 120 -2.43 6.93 13.42
CA LYS A 120 -2.14 6.16 12.20
C LYS A 120 -1.05 5.19 12.68
N ILE A 121 -1.35 4.00 13.19
CA ILE A 121 -1.81 2.76 12.53
C ILE A 121 -2.43 1.92 13.66
N ASN A 122 -3.57 1.26 13.49
CA ASN A 122 -4.02 0.24 14.47
C ASN A 122 -4.52 -1.01 13.74
N PHE A 123 -3.62 -1.98 13.56
CA PHE A 123 -3.97 -3.37 13.27
C PHE A 123 -4.47 -4.02 14.57
N ASN A 124 -5.74 -3.77 14.95
CA ASN A 124 -6.31 -4.36 16.17
C ASN A 124 -6.83 -5.78 15.94
N ARG A 125 -6.20 -6.68 16.70
CA ARG A 125 -6.36 -8.13 16.94
C ARG A 125 -7.71 -8.47 17.65
N PRO A 126 -7.99 -9.74 18.00
CA PRO A 126 -8.41 -10.91 17.21
C PRO A 126 -9.89 -11.31 17.46
N GLN A 127 -10.50 -12.13 16.59
CA GLN A 127 -11.46 -13.14 17.07
C GLN A 127 -11.07 -14.52 16.56
N GLN A 128 -10.94 -15.42 17.53
CA GLN A 128 -10.50 -16.81 17.42
C GLN A 128 -11.46 -17.59 16.51
N ASN A 129 -10.90 -18.37 15.58
CA ASN A 129 -11.28 -19.75 15.25
C ASN A 129 -10.54 -20.19 13.97
N GLY A 130 -9.28 -20.63 14.12
CA GLY A 130 -8.49 -21.18 13.02
C GLY A 130 -7.48 -22.18 13.55
N LYS A 131 -7.54 -23.41 13.02
CA LYS A 131 -6.80 -24.61 13.50
C LYS A 131 -5.31 -24.35 13.68
N LEU A 132 -4.80 -24.68 14.87
CA LEU A 132 -3.38 -24.83 15.16
C LEU A 132 -2.78 -25.88 14.21
N PHE A 133 -1.82 -25.49 13.39
CA PHE A 133 -0.91 -26.43 12.75
C PHE A 133 -0.03 -27.06 13.83
N SER A 134 -0.28 -28.34 14.14
CA SER A 134 0.65 -29.18 14.90
C SER A 134 1.55 -29.90 13.91
N SER A 135 2.76 -29.40 13.67
CA SER A 135 3.82 -30.22 13.10
C SER A 135 4.68 -30.74 14.25
N ASN A 136 4.45 -32.00 14.62
CA ASN A 136 5.38 -32.77 15.44
C ASN A 136 6.69 -32.92 14.66
N PHE A 137 7.69 -32.12 15.01
CA PHE A 137 9.07 -32.37 14.66
C PHE A 137 9.59 -33.42 15.66
N ALA A 138 9.41 -34.71 15.34
CA ALA A 138 10.08 -35.78 16.06
C ALA A 138 11.49 -35.93 15.47
N LEU A 139 12.49 -35.43 16.20
CA LEU A 139 13.86 -35.87 16.05
C LEU A 139 13.93 -37.33 16.53
N ASN A 140 14.18 -38.26 15.63
CA ASN A 140 14.59 -39.61 16.02
C ASN A 140 16.10 -39.55 16.30
N GLU A 141 16.45 -39.41 17.57
CA GLU A 141 17.73 -39.86 18.12
C GLU A 141 17.69 -41.40 18.26
N ASP A 142 18.78 -42.02 17.81
CA ASP A 142 19.33 -43.34 18.16
C ASP A 142 18.52 -44.64 17.92
N MET A 143 19.07 -45.54 17.10
CA MET A 143 19.65 -46.80 17.62
C MET A 143 20.32 -47.67 16.52
N HIS A 144 21.57 -48.04 16.79
CA HIS A 144 22.37 -49.22 16.35
C HIS A 144 22.62 -49.50 14.87
#